data_AF-A0A852RB75-F1
#
_entry.id   AF-A0A852RB75-F1
#
_cell.length_a   1.000
_cell.length_b   1.000
_cell.length_c   1.000
_cell.angle_alpha   90.00
_cell.angle_beta   90.00
_cell.angle_gamma   90.00
#
_symmetry.space_group_name_H-M   'P 1'
#
loop_
_entity.id
_entity.type
_entity.pdbx_description
1 polymer ?
#
loop_
_entity_poly.entity_id
_entity_poly.type
_entity_poly.pdbx_seq_one_letter_code
_entity_poly.pdbx_strand_id
1 'polypeptide(L)'
;MTPYADRNVWSAPRAAAAVLAAPFRDVLLVTADATAAAALDDAAPQRWRRLGTPAARAAADLAASRLDRGARVHDPLAVAALLDPGLLTTLRAAVRVECTDPTTYGATRFAAEVDEERGRVAVAVAADRARYLELLTATLGRQMH
;
A
#
# COMPACT_ATOMS: atom_id res chain seq x y z
N MET A 1 4.67 0.60 -17.95
CA MET A 1 4.73 1.31 -16.66
C MET A 1 5.75 2.42 -16.83
N THR A 2 5.39 3.67 -16.55
CA THR A 2 6.33 4.79 -16.63
C THR A 2 7.17 4.81 -15.34
N PRO A 3 8.37 5.43 -15.34
CA PRO A 3 9.15 5.57 -14.11
C PRO A 3 8.48 6.49 -13.07
N TYR A 4 7.41 7.20 -13.44
CA TYR A 4 6.81 8.26 -12.62
C TYR A 4 5.46 7.88 -11.99
N ALA A 5 4.81 6.81 -12.46
CA ALA A 5 3.44 6.48 -12.07
C ALA A 5 3.33 5.05 -11.51
N ASP A 6 2.71 4.94 -10.33
CA ASP A 6 2.22 3.67 -9.83
C ASP A 6 1.17 3.08 -10.79
N ARG A 7 1.06 1.74 -10.84
CA ARG A 7 0.18 1.04 -11.77
C ARG A 7 -1.29 1.44 -11.61
N ASN A 8 -1.78 1.57 -10.38
CA ASN A 8 -3.19 1.86 -10.11
C ASN A 8 -3.55 3.26 -10.58
N VAL A 9 -2.64 4.23 -10.36
CA VAL A 9 -2.81 5.60 -10.84
C VAL A 9 -2.68 5.66 -12.36
N TRP A 10 -1.64 5.04 -12.94
CA TRP A 10 -1.41 5.00 -14.39
C TRP A 10 -2.60 4.46 -15.18
N SER A 11 -3.31 3.46 -14.64
CA SER A 11 -4.50 2.88 -15.27
C SER A 11 -5.64 3.89 -15.43
N ALA A 12 -5.80 4.85 -14.52
CA ALA A 12 -6.83 5.88 -14.61
C ALA A 12 -6.46 7.18 -13.87
N PRO A 13 -5.52 8.00 -14.38
CA PRO A 13 -5.02 9.18 -13.66
C PRO A 13 -6.10 10.20 -13.31
N ARG A 14 -7.05 10.44 -14.22
CA ARG A 14 -8.18 11.35 -13.98
C ARG A 14 -9.10 10.86 -12.86
N ALA A 15 -9.31 9.55 -12.74
CA ALA A 15 -10.12 8.99 -11.66
C ALA A 15 -9.36 9.11 -10.32
N ALA A 16 -8.06 8.82 -10.29
CA ALA A 16 -7.23 9.03 -9.11
C ALA A 16 -7.20 10.50 -8.67
N ALA A 17 -7.06 11.43 -9.61
CA ALA A 17 -7.15 12.87 -9.34
C ALA A 17 -8.49 13.26 -8.72
N ALA A 18 -9.60 12.75 -9.28
CA ALA A 18 -10.94 13.03 -8.76
C ALA A 18 -11.14 12.49 -7.34
N VAL A 19 -10.68 11.27 -7.05
CA VAL A 19 -10.76 10.67 -5.70
C VAL A 19 -9.93 11.46 -4.69
N LEU A 20 -8.69 11.82 -5.06
CA LEU A 20 -7.79 12.57 -4.17
C LEU A 20 -8.22 14.03 -3.95
N ALA A 21 -8.99 14.60 -4.87
CA ALA A 21 -9.58 15.93 -4.73
C ALA A 21 -10.98 15.94 -4.08
N ALA A 22 -11.61 14.78 -3.95
CA ALA A 22 -12.94 14.68 -3.36
C ALA A 22 -12.93 15.09 -1.87
N PRO A 23 -14.02 15.65 -1.34
CA PRO A 23 -14.08 16.16 0.03
C PRO A 23 -14.27 15.04 1.07
N PHE A 24 -13.54 13.92 0.93
CA PHE A 24 -13.51 12.88 1.95
C PHE A 24 -12.84 13.43 3.21
N ARG A 25 -13.39 13.07 4.37
CA ARG A 25 -12.87 13.49 5.67
C ARG A 25 -11.46 12.95 5.91
N ASP A 26 -11.27 11.65 5.66
CA ASP A 26 -10.04 10.92 5.93
C ASP A 26 -9.62 10.17 4.66
N VAL A 27 -8.44 10.47 4.14
CA VAL A 27 -7.84 9.77 2.99
C VAL A 27 -6.42 9.35 3.36
N LEU A 28 -6.16 8.04 3.27
CA LEU A 28 -4.83 7.46 3.40
C LEU A 28 -4.34 7.01 2.02
N LEU A 29 -3.25 7.62 1.54
CA LEU A 29 -2.55 7.18 0.34
C LEU A 29 -1.35 6.31 0.75
N VAL A 30 -1.46 5.00 0.55
CA VAL A 30 -0.34 4.06 0.75
C VAL A 30 0.50 4.02 -0.53
N THR A 31 1.71 4.58 -0.46
CA THR A 31 2.57 4.76 -1.64
C THR A 31 3.36 3.50 -1.98
N ALA A 32 3.91 3.48 -3.19
CA ALA A 32 4.89 2.47 -3.60
C ALA A 32 6.09 2.43 -2.65
N ASP A 33 6.55 3.57 -2.13
CA ASP A 33 7.65 3.67 -1.16
C ASP A 33 7.32 2.95 0.15
N ALA A 34 6.14 3.20 0.73
CA ALA A 34 5.69 2.52 1.93
C ALA A 34 5.54 1.01 1.72
N THR A 35 4.97 0.58 0.59
CA THR A 35 4.86 -0.85 0.27
C THR A 35 6.21 -1.52 -0.01
N ALA A 36 7.19 -0.78 -0.53
CA ALA A 36 8.55 -1.27 -0.72
C ALA A 36 9.27 -1.47 0.62
N ALA A 37 9.07 -0.57 1.59
CA ALA A 37 9.63 -0.68 2.94
C ALA A 37 9.14 -1.95 3.68
N ALA A 38 7.90 -2.38 3.42
CA ALA A 38 7.30 -3.58 4.00
C ALA A 38 7.25 -4.79 3.03
N ALA A 39 8.11 -4.83 2.02
CA ALA A 39 8.10 -5.90 1.02
C ALA A 39 8.26 -7.31 1.64
N LEU A 40 7.45 -8.24 1.17
CA LEU A 40 7.55 -9.66 1.51
C LEU A 40 8.76 -10.29 0.82
N ASP A 41 9.36 -11.27 1.47
CA ASP A 41 10.38 -12.16 0.92
C ASP A 41 9.87 -13.61 0.91
N ASP A 42 10.68 -14.54 0.40
CA ASP A 42 10.32 -15.96 0.29
C ASP A 42 10.13 -16.64 1.65
N ALA A 43 10.64 -16.05 2.74
CA ALA A 43 10.46 -16.60 4.09
C ALA A 43 9.02 -16.43 4.58
N ALA A 44 8.31 -15.37 4.18
CA ALA A 44 6.94 -15.13 4.61
C ALA A 44 5.96 -16.23 4.15
N PRO A 45 5.87 -16.61 2.84
CA PRO A 45 5.05 -17.74 2.41
C PRO A 45 5.39 -19.06 3.09
N GLN A 46 6.68 -19.35 3.29
CA GLN A 46 7.11 -20.57 3.98
C GLN A 46 6.63 -20.61 5.44
N ARG A 47 6.70 -19.47 6.14
CA ARG A 47 6.17 -19.33 7.50
C ARG A 47 4.66 -19.53 7.54
N TRP A 48 3.92 -18.93 6.60
CA TRP A 48 2.46 -19.03 6.57
C TRP A 48 1.96 -20.45 6.27
N ARG A 49 2.63 -21.21 5.40
CA ARG A 49 2.28 -22.63 5.16
C ARG A 49 2.31 -23.47 6.44
N ARG A 50 3.23 -23.17 7.37
CA ARG A 50 3.36 -23.88 8.65
C ARG A 50 2.22 -23.58 9.64
N LEU A 51 1.43 -22.54 9.41
CA LEU A 51 0.28 -22.21 10.27
C LEU A 51 -0.89 -23.19 10.09
N GLY A 52 -0.93 -23.94 8.99
CA GLY A 52 -1.92 -25.01 8.78
C GLY A 52 -3.35 -24.56 8.49
N THR A 53 -3.67 -23.27 8.55
CA THR A 53 -5.03 -22.77 8.26
C THR A 53 -5.29 -22.69 6.74
N PRO A 54 -6.56 -22.78 6.29
CA PRO A 54 -6.90 -22.56 4.88
C PRO A 54 -6.48 -21.17 4.38
N ALA A 55 -6.70 -20.13 5.19
CA ALA A 55 -6.33 -18.75 4.84
C ALA A 55 -4.81 -18.59 4.67
N ALA A 56 -4.01 -19.17 5.58
CA ALA A 56 -2.56 -19.09 5.51
C ALA A 56 -1.99 -19.80 4.28
N ARG A 57 -2.56 -20.95 3.90
CA ARG A 57 -2.18 -21.66 2.67
C ARG A 57 -2.47 -20.82 1.42
N ALA A 58 -3.70 -20.31 1.30
CA ALA A 58 -4.08 -19.47 0.16
C ALA A 58 -3.23 -18.20 0.04
N ALA A 59 -2.98 -17.51 1.16
CA ALA A 59 -2.13 -16.33 1.18
C ALA A 59 -0.68 -16.64 0.80
N ALA A 60 -0.13 -17.77 1.27
CA ALA A 60 1.21 -18.21 0.90
C ALA A 60 1.34 -18.48 -0.60
N ASP A 61 0.35 -19.12 -1.22
CA ASP A 61 0.40 -19.45 -2.65
C ASP A 61 0.27 -18.21 -3.53
N LEU A 62 -0.61 -17.27 -3.17
CA LEU A 62 -0.72 -15.98 -3.85
C LEU A 62 0.55 -15.15 -3.73
N ALA A 63 1.14 -15.08 -2.53
CA ALA A 63 2.36 -14.33 -2.30
C ALA A 63 3.55 -14.96 -3.04
N ALA A 64 3.75 -16.28 -2.95
CA ALA A 64 4.80 -16.99 -3.67
C ALA A 64 4.69 -16.76 -5.18
N SER A 65 3.48 -16.88 -5.75
CA SER A 65 3.26 -16.63 -7.18
C SER A 65 3.64 -15.22 -7.64
N ARG A 66 3.48 -14.20 -6.77
CA ARG A 66 3.94 -12.83 -7.07
C ARG A 66 5.46 -12.74 -7.00
N LEU A 67 6.07 -13.30 -5.94
CA LEU A 67 7.51 -13.26 -5.72
C LEU A 67 8.29 -14.00 -6.82
N ASP A 68 7.81 -15.17 -7.26
CA ASP A 68 8.40 -15.94 -8.37
C ASP A 68 8.46 -15.14 -9.69
N ARG A 69 7.57 -14.16 -9.84
CA ARG A 69 7.52 -13.25 -10.99
C ARG A 69 8.32 -11.96 -10.78
N GLY A 70 9.08 -11.87 -9.68
CA GLY A 70 9.81 -10.67 -9.27
C GLY A 70 8.89 -9.51 -8.88
N ALA A 71 7.62 -9.78 -8.55
CA ALA A 71 6.64 -8.76 -8.22
C ALA A 71 6.39 -8.67 -6.71
N ARG A 72 6.16 -7.45 -6.21
CA ARG A 72 5.80 -7.21 -4.82
C ARG A 72 4.31 -7.43 -4.56
N VAL A 73 3.99 -7.69 -3.30
CA VAL A 73 2.62 -7.76 -2.78
C VAL A 73 2.31 -6.44 -2.07
N HIS A 74 1.61 -5.55 -2.76
CA HIS A 74 1.38 -4.17 -2.31
C HIS A 74 0.13 -4.04 -1.42
N ASP A 75 -1.01 -4.51 -1.95
CA ASP A 75 -2.34 -4.18 -1.46
C ASP A 75 -2.63 -4.53 0.01
N PRO A 76 -2.14 -5.65 0.59
CA PRO A 76 -2.48 -6.00 1.96
C PRO A 76 -1.95 -4.99 3.01
N LEU A 77 -0.94 -4.17 2.68
CA LEU A 77 -0.46 -3.12 3.58
C LEU A 77 -1.53 -2.05 3.86
N ALA A 78 -2.34 -1.71 2.85
CA ALA A 78 -3.42 -0.73 3.03
C ALA A 78 -4.50 -1.24 3.99
N VAL A 79 -4.81 -2.54 3.94
CA VAL A 79 -5.75 -3.17 4.88
C VAL A 79 -5.14 -3.29 6.27
N ALA A 80 -3.87 -3.68 6.36
CA ALA A 80 -3.14 -3.78 7.61
C ALA A 80 -3.11 -2.43 8.37
N ALA A 81 -2.94 -1.32 7.65
CA ALA A 81 -2.95 0.02 8.23
C ALA A 81 -4.29 0.42 8.87
N LEU A 82 -5.40 -0.18 8.45
CA LEU A 82 -6.70 0.05 9.10
C LEU A 82 -6.80 -0.68 10.45
N LEU A 83 -6.14 -1.84 10.57
CA LEU A 83 -6.09 -2.62 11.81
C LEU A 83 -5.07 -2.05 12.79
N ASP A 84 -3.98 -1.50 12.27
CA ASP A 84 -2.87 -0.97 13.06
C ASP A 84 -2.24 0.24 12.36
N PRO A 85 -2.78 1.45 12.59
CA PRO A 85 -2.27 2.68 11.96
C PRO A 85 -0.80 2.97 12.31
N GLY A 86 -0.31 2.47 13.46
CA GLY A 86 1.08 2.60 13.88
C GLY A 86 2.09 1.86 13.00
N LEU A 87 1.61 1.05 12.05
CA LEU A 87 2.45 0.41 11.03
C LEU A 87 3.07 1.41 10.04
N LEU A 88 2.46 2.58 9.84
CA LEU A 88 2.84 3.51 8.79
C LEU A 88 3.46 4.77 9.36
N THR A 89 4.58 5.19 8.77
CA THR A 89 5.05 6.57 8.91
C THR A 89 4.35 7.40 7.85
N THR A 90 3.54 8.36 8.30
CA THR A 90 2.75 9.22 7.41
C THR A 90 3.13 10.68 7.54
N LEU A 91 2.89 11.43 6.48
CA LEU A 91 2.91 12.90 6.50
C LEU A 91 1.61 13.42 5.88
N ARG A 92 1.11 14.53 6.41
CA ARG A 92 -0.02 15.23 5.78
C ARG A 92 0.49 15.99 4.56
N ALA A 93 -0.18 15.81 3.43
CA ALA A 93 0.29 16.35 2.17
C ALA A 93 -0.83 16.93 1.32
N ALA A 94 -0.49 17.95 0.53
CA ALA A 94 -1.24 18.28 -0.67
C ALA A 94 -0.80 17.32 -1.79
N VAL A 95 -1.75 16.62 -2.42
CA VAL A 95 -1.48 15.60 -3.44
C VAL A 95 -2.07 16.02 -4.79
N ARG A 96 -1.33 15.80 -5.87
CA ARG A 96 -1.79 16.03 -7.25
C ARG A 96 -1.39 14.86 -8.14
N VAL A 97 -2.26 14.52 -9.08
CA VAL A 97 -1.99 13.53 -10.13
C VAL A 97 -1.88 14.25 -11.47
N GLU A 98 -0.78 14.01 -12.19
CA GLU A 98 -0.58 14.54 -13.53
C GLU A 98 -1.54 13.89 -14.53
N CYS A 99 -2.33 14.72 -15.22
CA CYS A 99 -3.41 14.27 -16.13
C CYS A 99 -3.32 14.91 -17.53
N THR A 100 -2.23 15.62 -17.84
CA THR A 100 -2.08 16.41 -19.06
C THR A 100 -0.75 16.19 -19.76
N ASP A 101 0.37 16.25 -19.03
CA ASP A 101 1.71 16.06 -19.59
C ASP A 101 1.92 14.58 -19.99
N PRO A 102 2.09 14.25 -21.28
CA PRO A 102 2.30 12.87 -21.72
C PRO A 102 3.55 12.20 -21.14
N THR A 103 4.59 12.97 -20.79
CA THR A 103 5.86 12.44 -20.27
C THR A 103 5.73 12.03 -18.80
N THR A 104 4.98 12.79 -18.01
CA THR A 104 4.76 12.50 -16.58
C THR A 104 3.33 12.08 -16.25
N TYR A 105 2.54 11.71 -17.25
CA TYR A 105 1.14 11.28 -17.09
C TYR A 105 1.00 10.19 -16.02
N GLY A 106 0.02 10.36 -15.11
CA GLY A 106 -0.19 9.46 -13.98
C GLY A 106 0.79 9.62 -12.81
N ALA A 107 1.77 10.52 -12.89
CA ALA A 107 2.65 10.79 -11.77
C ALA A 107 1.86 11.36 -10.59
N THR A 108 2.05 10.81 -9.41
CA THR A 108 1.46 11.31 -8.16
C THR A 108 2.52 12.12 -7.42
N ARG A 109 2.31 13.43 -7.35
CA ARG A 109 3.21 14.37 -6.67
C ARG A 109 2.57 14.81 -5.37
N PHE A 110 3.36 14.88 -4.31
CA PHE A 110 2.89 15.37 -3.03
C PHE A 110 3.98 16.17 -2.32
N ALA A 111 3.55 17.13 -1.52
CA ALA A 111 4.42 17.93 -0.66
C ALA A 111 3.80 18.03 0.73
N ALA A 112 4.64 17.97 1.76
CA ALA A 112 4.19 18.15 3.13
C ALA A 112 3.44 19.49 3.26
N GLU A 113 2.30 19.45 3.93
CA GLU A 113 1.43 20.61 4.10
C GLU A 113 0.95 20.66 5.56
N VAL A 114 1.13 21.83 6.17
CA VAL A 114 0.87 22.06 7.60
C VAL A 114 -0.56 22.59 7.80
N ASP A 115 -1.11 23.27 6.80
CA ASP A 115 -2.49 23.73 6.82
C ASP A 115 -3.45 22.54 6.65
N GLU A 116 -4.28 22.26 7.66
CA GLU A 116 -5.19 21.12 7.65
C GLU A 116 -6.24 21.16 6.53
N GLU A 117 -6.64 22.36 6.08
CA GLU A 117 -7.59 22.52 4.98
C GLU A 117 -6.96 22.20 3.62
N ARG A 118 -5.64 22.36 3.49
CA ARG A 118 -4.88 22.09 2.25
C ARG A 118 -4.21 20.70 2.25
N GLY A 119 -3.72 20.25 3.40
CA GLY A 119 -3.07 18.97 3.63
C GLY A 119 -4.05 17.90 4.08
N ARG A 120 -5.01 17.54 3.23
CA ARG A 120 -6.11 16.62 3.59
C ARG A 120 -5.75 15.14 3.53
N VAL A 121 -4.70 14.79 2.80
CA VAL A 121 -4.32 13.39 2.57
C VAL A 121 -3.18 13.01 3.49
N ALA A 122 -3.37 11.93 4.27
CA ALA A 122 -2.28 11.26 4.93
C ALA A 122 -1.54 10.40 3.89
N VAL A 123 -0.28 10.72 3.61
CA VAL A 123 0.55 9.98 2.66
C VAL A 123 1.52 9.12 3.44
N ALA A 124 1.43 7.80 3.28
CA ALA A 124 2.38 6.87 3.87
C ALA A 124 3.68 6.89 3.07
N VAL A 125 4.81 7.13 3.75
CA VAL A 125 6.14 7.20 3.12
C VAL A 125 7.07 6.07 3.57
N ALA A 126 6.73 5.38 4.65
CA ALA A 126 7.43 4.20 5.12
C ALA A 126 6.46 3.29 5.90
N ALA A 127 6.90 2.05 6.17
CA ALA A 127 6.15 1.08 6.93
C ALA A 127 7.08 0.20 7.80
N ASP A 128 6.60 -0.21 8.97
CA ASP A 128 7.28 -1.19 9.82
C ASP A 128 7.04 -2.60 9.28
N ARG A 129 8.06 -3.14 8.61
CA ARG A 129 8.02 -4.48 8.02
C ARG A 129 7.82 -5.59 9.06
N ALA A 130 8.48 -5.50 10.21
CA ALA A 130 8.45 -6.56 11.21
C ALA A 130 7.05 -6.69 11.81
N ARG A 131 6.48 -5.54 12.19
CA ARG A 131 5.13 -5.45 12.75
C ARG A 131 4.07 -5.81 11.71
N TYR A 132 4.27 -5.46 10.44
CA TYR A 132 3.40 -5.88 9.34
C TYR A 132 3.40 -7.41 9.15
N LEU A 133 4.57 -8.04 9.13
CA LEU A 133 4.69 -9.50 9.00
C LEU A 133 4.08 -10.23 10.21
N GLU A 134 4.25 -9.70 11.40
CA GLU A 134 3.62 -10.21 12.62
C GLU A 134 2.09 -10.15 12.53
N LEU A 135 1.53 -9.00 12.15
CA LEU A 135 0.09 -8.82 12.00
C LEU A 135 -0.50 -9.80 10.97
N LEU A 136 0.12 -9.93 9.80
CA LEU A 136 -0.32 -10.90 8.78
C LEU A 136 -0.25 -12.33 9.29
N THR A 137 0.87 -12.71 9.91
CA THR A 137 1.05 -14.07 10.42
C THR A 137 0.02 -14.40 11.50
N ALA A 138 -0.20 -13.48 12.44
CA ALA A 138 -1.17 -13.64 13.51
C ALA A 138 -2.59 -13.74 12.94
N THR A 139 -2.94 -12.90 11.98
CA THR A 139 -4.26 -12.89 11.34
C THR A 139 -4.52 -14.19 10.58
N LEU A 140 -3.56 -14.63 9.77
CA LEU A 140 -3.66 -15.87 8.98
C LEU A 140 -3.68 -17.12 9.87
N GLY A 141 -3.07 -17.06 11.06
CA GLY A 141 -3.04 -18.17 12.02
C GLY A 141 -4.32 -18.34 12.84
N ARG A 142 -5.28 -17.41 12.78
CA ARG A 142 -6.53 -17.54 13.54
C ARG A 142 -7.40 -18.66 12.96
N GLN A 143 -7.89 -19.54 13.81
CA GLN A 143 -8.94 -20.48 13.43
C GLN A 143 -10.27 -19.73 13.38
N MET A 144 -11.01 -19.87 12.29
CA MET A 144 -12.38 -19.38 12.23
C MET A 144 -13.23 -20.35 13.03
N HIS A 145 -13.89 -19.85 14.07
CA HIS A 145 -14.91 -20.57 14.84
C HIS A 145 -16.24 -20.59 14.07
#